data_AF-A0A838RVN4-F1
#
_entry.id   AF-A0A838RVN4-F1
#
_cell.length_a   1.000
_cell.length_b   1.000
_cell.length_c   1.000
_cell.angle_alpha   90.00
_cell.angle_beta   90.00
_cell.angle_gamma   90.00
#
_symmetry.space_group_name_H-M   'P 1'
#
loop_
_entity.id
_entity.type
_entity.pdbx_description
1 polymer ?
#
loop_
_entity_poly.entity_id
_entity_poly.type
_entity_poly.pdbx_seq_one_letter_code
_entity_poly.pdbx_strand_id
1 'polypeptide(L)'
;RETGETVELDCGVLFRSIGYRGVPIPGLPLDERRGVFPNVDGRITDDKGTVLPGFYCAGWIKRGPSGIIGTNRADSVATVKAMLADIEAGGIDTSVKQGAQAIYPHLAARGVRVLGFPEWQRIDAAEIARGKPAGKPREKFTRSAEMLALLD
;
A
#
# COMPACT_ATOMS: atom_id res chain seq x y z
N ARG A 1 -32.97 6.38 -9.69
CA ARG A 1 -34.30 6.86 -9.22
C ARG A 1 -34.64 6.03 -8.01
N GLU A 2 -34.88 6.66 -6.87
CA GLU A 2 -35.36 5.95 -5.67
C GLU A 2 -36.85 5.61 -5.84
N THR A 3 -37.27 4.49 -5.25
CA THR A 3 -38.67 4.03 -5.29
C THR A 3 -39.55 4.74 -4.25
N GLY A 4 -38.94 5.39 -3.25
CA GLY A 4 -39.65 6.06 -2.14
C GLY A 4 -40.15 5.12 -1.04
N GLU A 5 -40.01 3.81 -1.22
CA GLU A 5 -40.40 2.81 -0.22
C GLU A 5 -39.26 2.55 0.77
N THR A 6 -39.59 2.47 2.06
CA THR A 6 -38.64 2.19 3.14
C THR A 6 -39.02 0.92 3.88
N VAL A 7 -38.01 0.14 4.31
CA VAL A 7 -38.20 -1.05 5.15
C VAL A 7 -37.33 -0.92 6.38
N GLU A 8 -37.91 -1.16 7.55
CA GLU A 8 -37.20 -1.23 8.82
C GLU A 8 -36.85 -2.68 9.16
N LEU A 9 -35.61 -2.91 9.59
CA LEU A 9 -35.11 -4.21 10.01
C LEU A 9 -34.49 -4.05 11.39
N ASP A 10 -35.00 -4.78 12.37
CA ASP A 10 -34.38 -4.83 13.69
C ASP A 10 -33.01 -5.52 13.61
N CYS A 11 -31.95 -4.83 14.01
CA CYS A 11 -30.59 -5.37 13.98
C CYS A 11 -29.76 -4.85 15.15
N GLY A 12 -29.04 -5.77 15.82
CA GLY A 12 -28.14 -5.41 16.92
C GLY A 12 -26.76 -4.90 16.47
N VAL A 13 -26.36 -5.24 15.23
CA VAL A 13 -25.05 -4.86 14.66
C VAL A 13 -25.16 -4.74 13.13
N LEU A 14 -24.48 -3.74 12.56
CA LEU A 14 -24.38 -3.52 11.12
C LEU A 14 -22.92 -3.41 10.69
N PHE A 15 -22.54 -4.15 9.65
CA PHE A 15 -21.22 -4.05 9.01
C PHE A 15 -21.36 -3.62 7.56
N ARG A 16 -20.57 -2.61 7.15
CA ARG A 16 -20.49 -2.16 5.75
C ARG A 16 -19.31 -2.81 5.06
N SER A 17 -19.58 -3.70 4.11
CA SER A 17 -18.57 -4.35 3.27
C SER A 17 -18.76 -3.97 1.80
N ILE A 18 -18.76 -2.67 1.52
CA ILE A 18 -19.05 -2.09 0.19
C ILE A 18 -17.77 -1.64 -0.56
N GLY A 19 -16.63 -2.21 -0.20
CA GLY A 19 -15.33 -1.92 -0.81
C GLY A 19 -14.45 -0.99 0.02
N TYR A 20 -13.21 -0.83 -0.44
CA TYR A 20 -12.19 0.04 0.15
C TYR A 20 -11.94 1.27 -0.74
N ARG A 21 -11.16 2.24 -0.26
CA ARG A 21 -10.79 3.42 -1.05
C ARG A 21 -9.35 3.81 -0.75
N GLY A 22 -8.61 4.22 -1.78
CA GLY A 22 -7.28 4.78 -1.61
C GLY A 22 -7.31 6.08 -0.79
N VAL A 23 -6.20 6.36 -0.12
CA VAL A 23 -5.96 7.56 0.68
C VAL A 23 -4.87 8.37 -0.01
N PRO A 24 -4.98 9.71 -0.06
CA PRO A 24 -4.00 10.54 -0.74
C PRO A 24 -2.62 10.47 -0.07
N ILE A 25 -1.58 10.58 -0.89
CA ILE A 25 -0.20 10.79 -0.44
C ILE A 25 0.17 12.23 -0.78
N PRO A 26 0.68 13.04 0.17
CA PRO A 26 1.09 14.41 -0.11
C PRO A 26 2.05 14.49 -1.29
N GLY A 27 1.74 15.38 -2.25
CA GLY A 27 2.54 15.56 -3.47
C GLY A 27 2.14 14.64 -4.63
N LEU A 28 1.16 13.75 -4.47
CA LEU A 28 0.61 12.93 -5.54
C LEU A 28 -0.88 13.23 -5.77
N PRO A 29 -1.35 13.23 -7.02
CA PRO A 29 -2.76 13.40 -7.34
C PRO A 29 -3.55 12.14 -6.96
N LEU A 30 -4.84 12.31 -6.64
CA LEU A 30 -5.77 11.22 -6.37
C LEU A 30 -7.09 11.51 -7.09
N ASP A 31 -7.59 10.56 -7.88
CA ASP A 31 -8.98 10.60 -8.35
C ASP A 31 -9.86 10.32 -7.14
N GLU A 32 -10.41 11.37 -6.53
CA GLU A 32 -11.29 11.24 -5.36
C GLU A 32 -12.51 10.35 -5.65
N ARG A 33 -13.10 10.41 -6.85
CA ARG A 33 -14.27 9.58 -7.12
C ARG A 33 -13.92 8.09 -7.11
N ARG A 34 -12.77 7.71 -7.67
CA ARG A 34 -12.34 6.31 -7.81
C ARG A 34 -11.45 5.81 -6.66
N GLY A 35 -10.84 6.71 -5.91
CA GLY A 35 -9.87 6.38 -4.86
C GLY A 35 -8.59 5.73 -5.39
N VAL A 36 -8.11 6.16 -6.55
CA VAL A 36 -6.90 5.62 -7.21
C VAL A 36 -6.01 6.77 -7.67
N PHE A 37 -4.71 6.50 -7.83
CA PHE A 37 -3.84 7.44 -8.52
C PHE A 37 -4.18 7.44 -10.03
N PRO A 38 -4.48 8.61 -10.63
CA PRO A 38 -4.70 8.69 -12.06
C PRO A 38 -3.41 8.26 -12.77
N ASN A 39 -3.54 7.38 -13.77
CA ASN A 39 -2.39 6.75 -14.41
C ASN A 39 -2.69 6.27 -15.83
N VAL A 40 -1.61 6.11 -16.62
CA VAL A 40 -1.60 5.44 -17.93
C VAL A 40 -0.63 4.26 -17.84
N ASP A 41 -1.15 3.03 -17.94
CA ASP A 41 -0.38 1.79 -17.81
C ASP A 41 0.49 1.69 -16.55
N GLY A 42 0.07 2.36 -15.47
CA GLY A 42 0.79 2.42 -14.20
C GLY A 42 1.70 3.63 -14.03
N ARG A 43 1.92 4.46 -15.06
CA ARG A 43 2.60 5.76 -14.94
C ARG A 43 1.63 6.78 -14.34
N ILE A 44 1.94 7.33 -13.18
CA ILE A 44 1.05 8.31 -12.53
C ILE A 44 0.99 9.57 -13.40
N THR A 45 -0.19 10.17 -13.53
CA THR A 45 -0.41 11.42 -14.26
C THR A 45 -0.84 12.54 -13.33
N ASP A 46 -0.59 13.80 -13.69
CA ASP A 46 -1.21 14.94 -13.05
C ASP A 46 -2.71 15.08 -13.40
N ASP A 47 -3.35 16.13 -12.87
CA ASP A 47 -4.77 16.42 -13.11
C ASP A 47 -5.10 16.76 -14.58
N LYS A 48 -4.08 17.04 -15.40
CA LYS A 48 -4.20 17.31 -16.83
C LYS A 48 -3.95 16.05 -17.67
N GLY A 49 -3.68 14.91 -17.05
CA GLY A 49 -3.35 13.65 -17.72
C GLY A 49 -1.91 13.58 -18.22
N THR A 50 -1.03 14.51 -17.80
CA THR A 50 0.40 14.48 -18.15
C THR A 50 1.13 13.52 -17.22
N VAL A 51 1.93 12.60 -17.79
CA VAL A 51 2.73 11.65 -16.98
C VAL A 51 3.72 12.39 -16.10
N LEU A 52 3.79 11.99 -14.82
CA LEU A 52 4.79 12.42 -13.86
C LEU A 52 6.02 11.48 -13.97
N PRO A 53 7.16 11.95 -14.49
CA PRO A 53 8.34 11.10 -14.69
C PRO A 53 8.83 10.49 -13.37
N GLY A 54 9.13 9.18 -13.38
CA GLY A 54 9.63 8.46 -12.21
C GLY A 54 8.55 8.02 -11.21
N PHE A 55 7.28 8.36 -11.41
CA PHE A 55 6.18 7.96 -10.52
C PHE A 55 5.32 6.87 -11.14
N TYR A 56 5.23 5.73 -10.45
CA TYR A 56 4.50 4.55 -10.89
C TYR A 56 3.58 4.03 -9.79
N CYS A 57 2.51 3.34 -10.18
CA CYS A 57 1.58 2.67 -9.29
C CYS A 57 1.23 1.28 -9.82
N ALA A 58 0.86 0.38 -8.91
CA ALA A 58 0.40 -0.98 -9.21
C ALA A 58 -0.58 -1.46 -8.13
N GLY A 59 -1.35 -2.50 -8.43
CA GLY A 59 -2.33 -3.10 -7.53
C GLY A 59 -3.56 -2.22 -7.33
N TRP A 60 -4.11 -2.25 -6.12
CA TRP A 60 -5.38 -1.58 -5.82
C TRP A 60 -5.31 -0.06 -5.93
N ILE A 61 -4.18 0.58 -5.61
CA ILE A 61 -4.07 2.04 -5.75
C ILE A 61 -4.04 2.50 -7.22
N LYS A 62 -3.75 1.58 -8.16
CA LYS A 62 -3.81 1.81 -9.62
C LYS A 62 -5.20 1.53 -10.20
N ARG A 63 -5.81 0.41 -9.81
CA ARG A 63 -7.00 -0.16 -10.49
C ARG A 63 -8.30 -0.09 -9.67
N GLY A 64 -8.21 0.23 -8.38
CA GLY A 64 -9.29 0.12 -7.41
C GLY A 64 -9.24 -1.20 -6.61
N PRO A 65 -10.03 -1.32 -5.54
CA PRO A 65 -9.96 -2.41 -4.56
C PRO A 65 -10.64 -3.70 -5.07
N SER A 66 -10.26 -4.17 -6.24
CA SER A 66 -10.84 -5.35 -6.88
C SER A 66 -9.78 -6.30 -7.44
N GLY A 67 -10.16 -7.57 -7.55
CA GLY A 67 -9.27 -8.66 -7.96
C GLY A 67 -8.57 -9.35 -6.78
N ILE A 68 -8.07 -10.54 -7.06
CA ILE A 68 -7.38 -11.40 -6.11
C ILE A 68 -5.88 -11.10 -6.10
N ILE A 69 -5.13 -11.76 -5.21
CA ILE A 69 -3.66 -11.64 -5.14
C ILE A 69 -3.00 -11.89 -6.52
N GLY A 70 -3.48 -12.91 -7.26
CA GLY A 70 -2.98 -13.21 -8.61
C GLY A 70 -3.19 -12.09 -9.63
N THR A 71 -4.28 -11.33 -9.53
CA THR A 71 -4.55 -10.18 -10.39
C THR A 71 -3.50 -9.08 -10.19
N ASN A 72 -3.07 -8.86 -8.95
CA ASN A 72 -2.03 -7.87 -8.64
C ASN A 72 -0.66 -8.25 -9.20
N ARG A 73 -0.33 -9.55 -9.29
CA ARG A 73 0.94 -9.99 -9.89
C ARG A 73 1.05 -9.56 -11.35
N ALA A 74 0.04 -9.87 -12.16
CA ALA A 74 0.04 -9.53 -13.59
C ALA A 74 0.07 -8.01 -13.81
N ASP A 75 -0.70 -7.26 -13.01
CA ASP A 75 -0.74 -5.80 -13.05
C ASP A 75 0.62 -5.16 -12.69
N SER A 76 1.26 -5.62 -11.62
CA SER A 76 2.60 -5.14 -11.23
C SER A 76 3.63 -5.42 -12.32
N VAL A 77 3.57 -6.58 -12.97
CA VAL A 77 4.47 -6.90 -14.10
C VAL A 77 4.26 -5.91 -15.26
N ALA A 78 3.02 -5.53 -15.57
CA ALA A 78 2.75 -4.54 -16.61
C ALA A 78 3.31 -3.16 -16.26
N THR A 79 3.14 -2.70 -15.02
CA THR A 79 3.73 -1.42 -14.55
C THR A 79 5.26 -1.46 -14.61
N VAL A 80 5.89 -2.55 -14.21
CA VAL A 80 7.36 -2.67 -14.27
C VAL A 80 7.85 -2.67 -15.73
N LYS A 81 7.13 -3.32 -16.65
CA LYS A 81 7.46 -3.24 -18.09
C LYS A 81 7.38 -1.81 -18.61
N ALA A 82 6.36 -1.05 -18.21
CA ALA A 82 6.25 0.38 -18.56
C ALA A 82 7.43 1.19 -18.03
N MET A 83 7.81 0.98 -16.77
CA MET A 83 8.97 1.62 -16.15
C MET A 83 10.28 1.30 -16.88
N LEU A 84 10.52 0.03 -17.23
CA LEU A 84 11.71 -0.38 -17.97
C LEU A 84 11.76 0.24 -19.37
N ALA A 85 10.62 0.35 -20.05
CA ALA A 85 10.55 1.02 -21.35
C ALA A 85 10.87 2.52 -21.24
N ASP A 86 10.43 3.18 -20.16
CA ASP A 86 10.75 4.60 -19.93
C ASP A 86 12.23 4.82 -19.63
N ILE A 87 12.87 3.87 -18.92
CA ILE A 87 14.32 3.86 -18.68
C ILE A 87 15.07 3.75 -20.03
N GLU A 88 14.68 2.80 -20.88
CA GLU A 88 15.30 2.59 -22.19
C GLU A 88 15.12 3.80 -23.12
N ALA A 89 13.95 4.46 -23.05
CA ALA A 89 13.66 5.67 -23.81
C ALA A 89 14.31 6.95 -23.24
N GLY A 90 15.00 6.89 -22.10
CA GLY A 90 15.58 8.07 -21.43
C GLY A 90 14.52 9.01 -20.82
N GLY A 91 13.30 8.51 -20.58
CA GLY A 91 12.20 9.27 -19.99
C GLY A 91 12.28 9.45 -18.47
N ILE A 92 13.28 8.84 -17.82
CA ILE A 92 13.54 8.95 -16.38
C ILE A 92 15.03 9.23 -16.17
N ASP A 93 15.35 10.06 -15.17
CA ASP A 93 16.70 10.25 -14.68
C ASP A 93 17.22 8.96 -13.99
N THR A 94 18.19 8.31 -14.64
CA THR A 94 18.85 7.10 -14.18
C THR A 94 20.22 7.35 -13.56
N SER A 95 20.57 8.62 -13.28
CA SER A 95 21.79 8.97 -12.56
C SER A 95 21.85 8.30 -11.20
N VAL A 96 23.06 8.03 -10.71
CA VAL A 96 23.27 7.37 -9.42
C VAL A 96 22.59 8.18 -8.31
N LYS A 97 21.62 7.56 -7.63
CA LYS A 97 20.94 8.11 -6.45
C LYS A 97 21.40 7.34 -5.21
N GLN A 98 21.52 8.05 -4.09
CA GLN A 98 21.94 7.47 -2.80
C GLN A 98 20.86 6.54 -2.18
N GLY A 99 19.62 6.60 -2.67
CA GLY A 99 18.52 5.74 -2.22
C GLY A 99 18.33 5.81 -0.69
N ALA A 100 18.30 4.65 -0.04
CA ALA A 100 18.07 4.54 1.40
C ALA A 100 19.10 5.31 2.24
N GLN A 101 20.36 5.42 1.78
CA GLN A 101 21.43 6.10 2.53
C GLN A 101 21.16 7.61 2.69
N ALA A 102 20.48 8.23 1.72
CA ALA A 102 20.02 9.62 1.85
C ALA A 102 18.78 9.75 2.73
N ILE A 103 17.92 8.72 2.78
CA ILE A 103 16.63 8.77 3.49
C ILE A 103 16.80 8.56 4.99
N TYR A 104 17.66 7.63 5.42
CA TYR A 104 17.81 7.26 6.83
C TYR A 104 18.17 8.44 7.76
N PRO A 105 19.09 9.36 7.41
CA PRO A 105 19.36 10.54 8.24
C PRO A 105 18.12 11.42 8.46
N HIS A 106 17.26 11.58 7.44
CA HIS A 106 16.02 12.35 7.57
C HIS A 106 15.00 11.66 8.48
N LEU A 107 14.93 10.33 8.44
CA LEU A 107 14.07 9.56 9.35
C LEU A 107 14.59 9.62 10.79
N ALA A 108 15.89 9.48 10.98
CA ALA A 108 16.55 9.57 12.30
C ALA A 108 16.36 10.96 12.92
N ALA A 109 16.56 12.04 12.15
CA ALA A 109 16.34 13.41 12.62
C ALA A 109 14.89 13.69 13.03
N ARG A 110 13.92 12.90 12.53
CA ARG A 110 12.50 12.96 12.90
C ARG A 110 12.13 11.99 14.02
N GLY A 111 13.10 11.26 14.59
CA GLY A 111 12.85 10.24 15.61
C GLY A 111 12.07 9.03 15.10
N VAL A 112 12.08 8.75 13.79
CA VAL A 112 11.36 7.62 13.21
C VAL A 112 12.16 6.34 13.40
N ARG A 113 11.58 5.37 14.13
CA ARG A 113 12.10 4.01 14.23
C ARG A 113 11.85 3.26 12.93
N VAL A 114 12.92 2.97 12.18
CA VAL A 114 12.86 2.13 10.99
C VAL A 114 12.95 0.66 11.41
N LEU A 115 12.03 -0.17 10.91
CA LEU A 115 12.10 -1.62 11.05
C LEU A 115 12.49 -2.24 9.72
N GLY A 116 13.56 -3.01 9.71
CA GLY A 116 13.97 -3.81 8.58
C GLY A 116 13.32 -5.20 8.61
N PHE A 117 13.72 -6.00 7.63
CA PHE A 117 13.29 -7.39 7.55
C PHE A 117 13.76 -8.25 8.74
N PRO A 118 15.00 -8.09 9.28
CA PRO A 118 15.43 -8.86 10.44
C PRO A 118 14.59 -8.60 11.70
N GLU A 119 14.22 -7.34 11.96
CA GLU A 119 13.32 -6.99 13.08
C GLU A 119 11.93 -7.62 12.89
N TRP A 120 11.39 -7.58 11.66
CA TRP A 120 10.15 -8.26 11.34
C TRP A 120 10.22 -9.78 11.59
N GLN A 121 11.33 -10.44 11.23
CA GLN A 121 11.50 -11.88 11.48
C GLN A 121 11.49 -12.23 12.97
N ARG A 122 12.00 -11.35 13.84
CA ARG A 122 11.90 -11.53 15.30
C ARG A 122 10.45 -11.45 15.78
N ILE A 123 9.67 -10.49 15.27
CA ILE A 123 8.23 -10.39 15.56
C ILE A 123 7.51 -11.65 15.09
N ASP A 124 7.77 -12.08 13.86
CA ASP A 124 7.15 -13.27 13.27
C ASP A 124 7.39 -14.54 14.12
N ALA A 125 8.64 -14.78 14.51
CA ALA A 125 9.00 -15.90 15.36
C ALA A 125 8.31 -15.86 16.73
N ALA A 126 8.21 -14.68 17.33
CA ALA A 126 7.53 -14.51 18.61
C ALA A 126 6.02 -14.76 18.48
N GLU A 127 5.35 -14.27 17.43
CA GLU A 127 3.93 -14.55 17.20
C GLU A 127 3.67 -16.05 17.02
N ILE A 128 4.51 -16.75 16.26
CA ILE A 128 4.43 -18.21 16.08
C ILE A 128 4.59 -18.93 17.41
N ALA A 129 5.62 -18.57 18.19
CA ALA A 129 5.89 -19.17 19.50
C ALA A 129 4.71 -18.97 20.48
N ARG A 130 4.11 -17.77 20.49
CA ARG A 130 2.93 -17.46 21.32
C ARG A 130 1.69 -18.28 20.94
N GLY A 131 1.54 -18.62 19.65
CA GLY A 131 0.41 -19.41 19.17
C GLY A 131 0.49 -20.90 19.51
N LYS A 132 1.72 -21.44 19.63
CA LYS A 132 1.98 -22.88 19.80
C LYS A 132 1.25 -23.52 21.00
N PRO A 133 1.24 -22.93 22.22
CA PRO A 133 0.53 -23.52 23.36
C PRO A 133 -0.98 -23.66 23.15
N ALA A 134 -1.57 -22.80 22.31
CA ALA A 134 -2.99 -22.83 21.97
C ALA A 134 -3.28 -23.62 20.67
N GLY A 135 -2.29 -24.30 20.08
CA GLY A 135 -2.43 -25.02 18.81
C GLY A 135 -2.68 -24.10 17.60
N LYS A 136 -2.36 -22.81 17.70
CA LYS A 136 -2.57 -21.83 16.63
C LYS A 136 -1.31 -21.70 15.75
N PRO A 137 -1.45 -21.36 14.45
CA PRO A 137 -0.30 -21.03 13.59
C PRO A 137 0.54 -19.87 14.14
N ARG A 138 -0.12 -18.90 14.79
CA ARG A 138 0.47 -17.78 15.52
C ARG A 138 -0.56 -17.11 16.42
N GLU A 139 -0.08 -16.33 17.38
CA GLU A 139 -0.86 -15.34 18.13
C GLU A 139 -0.28 -13.95 17.89
N LYS A 140 -1.05 -13.07 17.24
CA LYS A 140 -0.54 -11.78 16.78
C LYS A 140 -0.42 -10.77 17.91
N PHE A 141 0.57 -9.88 17.81
CA PHE A 141 0.52 -8.64 18.57
C PHE A 141 -0.58 -7.75 17.98
N THR A 142 -1.57 -7.37 18.79
CA THR A 142 -2.70 -6.53 18.35
C THR A 142 -2.53 -5.06 18.68
N ARG A 143 -1.40 -4.71 19.29
CA ARG A 143 -0.97 -3.36 19.65
C ARG A 143 0.45 -3.13 19.17
N SER A 144 0.68 -2.03 18.46
CA SER A 144 2.01 -1.67 17.97
C SER A 144 3.01 -1.50 19.11
N ALA A 145 2.60 -0.97 20.26
CA ALA A 145 3.48 -0.80 21.42
C ALA A 145 4.05 -2.15 21.92
N GLU A 146 3.22 -3.18 22.02
CA GLU A 146 3.67 -4.54 22.43
C GLU A 146 4.58 -5.17 21.38
N MET A 147 4.24 -4.99 20.10
CA MET A 147 5.05 -5.47 18.98
C MET A 147 6.45 -4.82 18.98
N LEU A 148 6.53 -3.52 19.27
CA LEU A 148 7.77 -2.76 19.31
C LEU A 148 8.59 -3.06 20.57
N ALA A 149 7.96 -3.26 21.72
CA ALA A 149 8.65 -3.59 22.97
C ALA A 149 9.41 -4.93 22.91
N LEU A 150 9.02 -5.86 22.04
CA LEU A 150 9.76 -7.11 21.78
C LEU A 150 11.15 -6.87 21.17
N LEU A 151 11.33 -5.74 20.50
CA LEU A 151 12.52 -5.41 19.73
C LEU A 151 13.53 -4.57 20.52
N ASP A 152 13.14 -4.08 21.70
CA ASP A 152 13.97 -3.34 22.65
C ASP A 152 14.68 -4.29 23.62
#